data_AF-A0A7Y3D8M4-F1
#
_entry.id   AF-A0A7Y3D8M4-F1
#
_cell.length_a   1.000
_cell.length_b   1.000
_cell.length_c   1.000
_cell.angle_alpha   90.00
_cell.angle_beta   90.00
_cell.angle_gamma   90.00
#
_symmetry.space_group_name_H-M   'P 1'
#
loop_
_entity.id
_entity.type
_entity.pdbx_description
1 polymer ?
#
loop_
_entity_poly.entity_id
_entity_poly.type
_entity_poly.pdbx_seq_one_letter_code
_entity_poly.pdbx_strand_id
1 'polypeptide(L)'
;MALNRFLIARLERDEPTLLIVDEAQNLSAEMLEEIRLLSNLETPTSKLLQIMLVGQPELKQMLAQPELRQLRQRIVLRHHLRPFNGPECASYIDERLRLAGYTDKALFDRAALKEVHAVTGGIPRLVNIVCDGVLLLGFSREMSQIGRKAVAEVARDLDLVPGAGLGSGSRSADEEGDGSGAPRRKRGLFGLFR
;
A
#
# COMPACT_ATOMS: atom_id res chain seq x y z
N MET A 1 21.04 29.05 10.24
CA MET A 1 20.19 30.25 10.45
C MET A 1 19.12 30.49 9.38
N ALA A 2 19.32 30.07 8.12
CA ALA A 2 18.30 30.27 7.06
C ALA A 2 17.01 29.46 7.31
N LEU A 3 17.13 28.19 7.73
CA LEU A 3 15.97 27.31 8.00
C LEU A 3 15.05 27.88 9.10
N ASN A 4 15.60 28.31 10.24
CA ASN A 4 14.80 28.85 11.33
C ASN A 4 14.00 30.10 10.89
N ARG A 5 14.64 31.01 10.13
CA ARG A 5 13.95 32.18 9.58
C ARG A 5 12.83 31.80 8.61
N PHE A 6 13.08 30.80 7.77
CA PHE A 6 12.06 30.27 6.86
C PHE A 6 10.85 29.70 7.62
N LEU A 7 11.10 28.89 8.66
CA LEU A 7 10.02 28.30 9.47
C LEU A 7 9.23 29.35 10.26
N ILE A 8 9.90 30.40 10.77
CA ILE A 8 9.23 31.53 11.43
C ILE A 8 8.35 32.28 10.44
N ALA A 9 8.86 32.60 9.24
CA ALA A 9 8.07 33.30 8.22
C ALA A 9 6.85 32.49 7.74
N ARG A 10 6.92 31.15 7.79
CA ARG A 10 5.79 30.25 7.53
C ARG A 10 4.78 30.27 8.68
N LEU A 11 5.26 30.21 9.93
CA LEU A 11 4.41 30.31 11.12
C LEU A 11 3.66 31.65 11.16
N GLU A 12 4.32 32.76 10.82
CA GLU A 12 3.69 34.09 10.73
C GLU A 12 2.55 34.17 9.71
N ARG A 13 2.50 33.21 8.76
CA ARG A 13 1.43 33.07 7.76
C ARG A 13 0.42 31.98 8.13
N ASP A 14 0.47 31.46 9.35
CA ASP A 14 -0.31 30.30 9.82
C ASP A 14 -0.15 29.05 8.94
N GLU A 15 1.03 28.87 8.33
CA GLU A 15 1.33 27.71 7.49
C GLU A 15 2.15 26.65 8.26
N PRO A 16 1.51 25.58 8.78
CA PRO A 16 2.23 24.54 9.51
C PRO A 16 3.22 23.82 8.59
N THR A 17 4.40 23.53 9.12
CA THR A 17 5.46 22.83 8.37
C THR A 17 5.65 21.41 8.91
N LEU A 18 5.54 20.43 8.00
CA LEU A 18 5.71 19.01 8.29
C LEU A 18 6.90 18.45 7.50
N LEU A 19 7.86 17.85 8.20
CA LEU A 19 8.92 17.03 7.62
C LEU A 19 8.53 15.56 7.73
N ILE A 20 8.35 14.91 6.58
CA ILE A 20 8.11 13.46 6.50
C ILE A 20 9.42 12.80 6.09
N VAL A 21 9.86 11.82 6.88
CA VAL A 21 11.03 11.01 6.56
C VAL A 21 10.56 9.58 6.38
N ASP A 22 10.52 9.14 5.13
CA ASP A 22 10.15 7.78 4.78
C ASP A 22 11.35 6.84 4.83
N GLU A 23 11.10 5.54 5.01
CA GLU A 23 12.12 4.50 5.19
C GLU A 23 13.15 4.84 6.28
N ALA A 24 12.71 5.48 7.36
CA ALA A 24 13.57 6.04 8.40
C ALA A 24 14.44 4.99 9.12
N GLN A 25 14.13 3.70 9.01
CA GLN A 25 15.02 2.62 9.50
C GLN A 25 16.37 2.56 8.77
N ASN A 26 16.47 3.17 7.59
CA ASN A 26 17.73 3.25 6.84
C ASN A 26 18.64 4.40 7.31
N LEU A 27 18.16 5.24 8.23
CA LEU A 27 18.97 6.31 8.79
C LEU A 27 19.97 5.76 9.82
N SER A 28 21.15 6.36 9.87
CA SER A 28 22.09 6.15 10.96
C SER A 28 21.58 6.80 12.25
N ALA A 29 22.07 6.31 13.40
CA ALA A 29 21.80 6.91 14.70
C ALA A 29 22.21 8.40 14.75
N GLU A 30 23.31 8.77 14.09
CA GLU A 30 23.77 10.15 13.99
C GLU A 30 22.75 11.04 13.26
N MET A 31 22.20 10.61 12.13
CA MET A 31 21.17 11.38 11.41
C MET A 31 19.87 11.51 12.22
N LEU A 32 19.53 10.50 13.03
CA LEU A 32 18.38 10.57 13.92
C LEU A 32 18.60 11.57 15.07
N GLU A 33 19.83 11.72 15.55
CA GLU A 33 20.19 12.77 16.51
C GLU A 33 20.11 14.17 15.89
N GLU A 34 20.48 14.34 14.62
CA GLU A 34 20.23 15.59 13.90
C GLU A 34 18.74 15.90 13.78
N ILE A 35 17.90 14.89 13.52
CA ILE A 35 16.44 15.03 13.53
C ILE A 35 15.94 15.45 14.92
N ARG A 36 16.53 14.92 16.01
CA ARG A 36 16.20 15.35 17.37
C ARG A 36 16.50 16.85 17.55
N LEU A 37 17.62 17.36 17.05
CA LEU A 37 17.95 18.78 17.12
C LEU A 37 16.91 19.64 16.38
N LEU A 38 16.47 19.21 15.20
CA LEU A 38 15.42 19.90 14.43
C LEU A 38 14.07 19.93 15.15
N SER A 39 13.73 18.88 15.90
CA SER A 39 12.46 18.81 16.68
C SER A 39 12.38 19.84 17.81
N ASN A 40 13.52 20.44 18.21
CA ASN A 40 13.59 21.51 19.19
C ASN A 40 13.31 22.89 18.59
N LEU A 41 13.10 23.00 17.27
CA LEU A 41 12.73 24.28 16.66
C LEU A 41 11.31 24.66 17.08
N GLU A 42 11.23 25.58 18.03
CA GLU A 42 10.00 26.08 18.60
C GLU A 42 10.12 27.57 18.95
N THR A 43 8.98 28.26 18.92
CA THR A 43 8.79 29.54 19.58
C THR A 43 8.25 29.29 21.00
N PRO A 44 8.25 30.29 21.90
CA PRO A 44 7.66 30.14 23.23
C PRO A 44 6.20 29.64 23.22
N THR A 45 5.49 29.83 22.10
CA THR A 45 4.07 29.55 21.97
C THR A 45 3.74 28.41 21.01
N SER A 46 4.67 27.98 20.13
CA SER A 46 4.35 27.05 19.04
C SER A 46 5.55 26.30 18.48
N LYS A 47 5.36 25.02 18.10
CA LYS A 47 6.34 24.24 17.34
C LYS A 47 6.49 24.79 15.92
N LEU A 48 7.72 25.01 15.47
CA LEU A 48 8.01 25.51 14.13
C LEU A 48 8.06 24.39 13.08
N LEU A 49 8.33 23.16 13.52
CA LEU A 49 8.46 21.99 12.65
C LEU A 49 7.81 20.76 13.30
N GLN A 50 6.86 20.16 12.61
CA GLN A 50 6.36 18.83 12.94
C GLN A 50 7.15 17.78 12.14
N ILE A 51 7.49 16.66 12.77
CA ILE A 51 8.29 15.59 12.15
C ILE A 51 7.52 14.28 12.22
N MET A 52 7.40 13.60 11.09
CA MET A 52 6.81 12.28 10.96
C MET A 52 7.86 11.31 10.43
N LEU A 53 8.22 10.33 11.25
CA LEU A 53 9.10 9.23 10.84
C LEU A 53 8.24 8.04 10.41
N VAL A 54 8.44 7.59 9.17
CA VAL A 54 7.76 6.45 8.58
C VAL A 54 8.80 5.41 8.23
N GLY A 55 8.48 4.14 8.44
CA GLY A 55 9.41 3.06 8.17
C GLY A 55 8.88 1.71 8.61
N GLN A 56 9.73 0.71 8.42
CA GLN A 56 9.43 -0.69 8.73
C GLN A 56 9.52 -0.97 10.25
N PRO A 57 9.04 -2.13 10.76
CA PRO A 57 9.07 -2.47 12.19
C PRO A 57 10.46 -2.35 12.85
N GLU A 58 11.53 -2.46 12.08
CA GLU A 58 12.93 -2.25 12.45
C GLU A 58 13.16 -0.85 13.02
N LEU A 59 12.47 0.17 12.51
CA LEU A 59 12.52 1.55 13.05
C LEU A 59 12.16 1.58 14.53
N LYS A 60 11.16 0.78 14.95
CA LYS A 60 10.76 0.69 16.35
C LYS A 60 11.88 0.10 17.21
N GLN A 61 12.59 -0.89 16.70
CA GLN A 61 13.72 -1.53 17.40
C GLN A 61 14.89 -0.56 17.50
N MET A 62 15.22 0.13 16.40
CA MET A 62 16.26 1.15 16.36
C MET A 62 15.97 2.28 17.35
N LEU A 63 14.77 2.86 17.34
CA LEU A 63 14.37 3.91 18.28
C LEU A 63 14.37 3.46 19.75
N ALA A 64 14.33 2.14 20.02
CA ALA A 64 14.41 1.61 21.38
C ALA A 64 15.84 1.52 21.92
N GLN A 65 16.85 1.70 21.07
CA GLN A 65 18.26 1.67 21.47
C GLN A 65 18.57 2.77 22.52
N PRO A 66 19.48 2.51 23.47
CA PRO A 66 19.78 3.46 24.54
C PRO A 66 20.27 4.83 24.06
N GLU A 67 21.03 4.85 22.97
CA GLU A 67 21.62 6.06 22.36
C GLU A 67 20.54 7.03 21.88
N LEU A 68 19.43 6.52 21.33
CA LEU A 68 18.30 7.31 20.81
C LEU A 68 17.23 7.62 21.86
N ARG A 69 17.52 7.41 23.16
CA ARG A 69 16.55 7.61 24.25
C ARG A 69 15.94 9.01 24.24
N GLN A 70 16.73 10.04 23.95
CA GLN A 70 16.28 11.43 23.96
C GLN A 70 15.30 11.71 22.81
N LEU A 71 15.62 11.26 21.58
CA LEU A 71 14.69 11.34 20.46
C LEU A 71 13.40 10.56 20.76
N ARG A 72 13.53 9.35 21.33
CA ARG A 72 12.39 8.50 21.68
C ARG A 72 11.41 9.19 22.63
N GLN A 73 11.89 10.00 23.57
CA GLN A 73 11.05 10.76 24.51
C GLN A 73 10.30 11.93 23.86
N ARG A 74 10.78 12.45 22.71
CA ARG A 74 10.12 13.53 21.96
C ARG A 74 9.01 13.03 21.03
N ILE A 75 8.95 11.73 20.76
CA ILE A 75 7.90 11.14 19.93
C ILE A 75 6.60 11.03 20.73
N VAL A 76 5.67 11.94 20.46
CA VAL A 76 4.37 12.05 21.13
C VAL A 76 3.40 10.96 20.67
N LEU A 77 3.38 10.67 19.37
CA LEU A 77 2.48 9.70 18.76
C LEU A 77 3.27 8.56 18.11
N ARG A 78 2.86 7.33 18.41
CA ARG A 78 3.33 6.13 17.75
C ARG A 78 2.13 5.38 17.21
N HIS A 79 2.17 5.02 15.94
CA HIS A 79 1.15 4.21 15.32
C HIS A 79 1.79 3.10 14.51
N HIS A 80 1.21 1.90 14.59
CA HIS A 80 1.61 0.77 13.77
C HIS A 80 0.43 0.40 12.88
N LEU A 81 0.63 0.52 11.57
CA LEU A 81 -0.39 0.15 10.59
C LEU A 81 -0.51 -1.37 10.56
N ARG A 82 -1.69 -1.87 10.92
CA ARG A 82 -2.04 -3.28 10.81
C ARG A 82 -2.63 -3.57 9.43
N PRO A 83 -2.59 -4.83 8.96
CA PRO A 83 -3.40 -5.26 7.82
C PRO A 83 -4.89 -4.97 8.04
N PHE A 84 -5.62 -4.86 6.94
CA PHE A 84 -7.06 -4.66 6.96
C PHE A 84 -7.76 -5.88 7.57
N ASN A 85 -8.81 -5.63 8.35
CA ASN A 85 -9.79 -6.67 8.66
C ASN A 85 -10.70 -6.94 7.44
N GLY A 86 -11.53 -7.97 7.49
CA GLY A 86 -12.40 -8.35 6.37
C GLY A 86 -13.27 -7.19 5.84
N PRO A 87 -14.01 -6.47 6.69
CA PRO A 87 -14.79 -5.29 6.28
C PRO A 87 -13.96 -4.13 5.70
N GLU A 88 -12.80 -3.82 6.29
CA GLU A 88 -11.87 -2.80 5.77
C GLU A 88 -11.32 -3.21 4.40
N CYS A 89 -10.98 -4.48 4.21
CA CYS A 89 -10.49 -5.02 2.94
C CYS A 89 -11.55 -4.91 1.83
N ALA A 90 -12.80 -5.28 2.14
CA ALA A 90 -13.91 -5.10 1.21
C ALA A 90 -14.13 -3.62 0.85
N SER A 91 -14.13 -2.75 1.86
CA SER A 91 -14.32 -1.31 1.66
C SER A 91 -13.18 -0.69 0.85
N TYR A 92 -11.95 -1.18 1.05
CA TYR A 92 -10.79 -0.78 0.28
C TYR A 92 -10.94 -1.17 -1.20
N ILE A 93 -11.36 -2.41 -1.49
CA ILE A 93 -11.60 -2.87 -2.87
C ILE A 93 -12.68 -2.02 -3.54
N ASP A 94 -13.81 -1.80 -2.86
CA ASP A 94 -14.92 -1.00 -3.39
C ASP A 94 -14.49 0.45 -3.68
N GLU A 95 -13.74 1.08 -2.76
CA GLU A 95 -13.24 2.43 -2.96
C GLU A 95 -12.26 2.52 -4.15
N ARG A 96 -11.38 1.53 -4.31
CA ARG A 96 -10.45 1.47 -5.45
C ARG A 96 -11.18 1.30 -6.78
N LEU A 97 -12.22 0.46 -6.82
CA LEU A 97 -13.09 0.32 -8.00
C LEU A 97 -13.84 1.63 -8.30
N ARG A 98 -14.34 2.31 -7.27
CA ARG A 98 -15.01 3.61 -7.42
C ARG A 98 -14.06 4.67 -8.00
N LEU A 99 -12.84 4.76 -7.51
CA LEU A 99 -11.80 5.65 -8.05
C LEU A 99 -11.42 5.28 -9.50
N ALA A 100 -11.56 4.00 -9.88
CA ALA A 100 -11.42 3.53 -11.26
C ALA A 100 -12.60 3.89 -12.18
N GLY A 101 -13.65 4.52 -11.65
CA GLY A 101 -14.86 4.88 -12.39
C GLY A 101 -15.89 3.76 -12.47
N TYR A 102 -15.70 2.66 -11.72
CA TYR A 102 -16.71 1.61 -11.61
C TYR A 102 -17.75 1.99 -10.55
N THR A 103 -18.98 2.26 -10.98
CA THR A 103 -20.09 2.67 -10.10
C THR A 103 -21.30 1.73 -10.18
N ASP A 104 -21.15 0.62 -10.92
CA ASP A 104 -22.21 -0.36 -11.13
C ASP A 104 -22.37 -1.32 -9.94
N LYS A 105 -23.21 -2.36 -10.12
CA LYS A 105 -23.43 -3.43 -9.14
C LYS A 105 -22.11 -4.04 -8.66
N ALA A 106 -22.11 -4.64 -7.47
CA ALA A 106 -20.90 -5.23 -6.89
C ALA A 106 -20.20 -6.24 -7.85
N LEU A 107 -19.04 -5.83 -8.36
CA LEU A 107 -18.22 -6.62 -9.28
C LEU A 107 -17.65 -7.87 -8.59
N PHE A 108 -17.34 -7.76 -7.30
CA PHE A 108 -16.94 -8.87 -6.45
C PHE A 108 -18.14 -9.33 -5.62
N ASP A 109 -18.44 -10.63 -5.64
CA ASP A 109 -19.42 -11.19 -4.71
C ASP A 109 -18.84 -11.26 -3.28
N ARG A 110 -19.72 -11.48 -2.29
CA ARG A 110 -19.30 -11.55 -0.88
C ARG A 110 -18.32 -12.69 -0.60
N ALA A 111 -18.38 -13.79 -1.37
CA ALA A 111 -17.48 -14.92 -1.20
C ALA A 111 -16.09 -14.62 -1.77
N ALA A 112 -16.00 -13.87 -2.87
CA ALA A 112 -14.78 -13.36 -3.46
C ALA A 112 -14.07 -12.40 -2.49
N LEU A 113 -14.79 -11.43 -1.92
CA LEU A 113 -14.20 -10.48 -0.96
C LEU A 113 -13.63 -11.19 0.29
N LYS A 114 -14.34 -12.20 0.80
CA LYS A 114 -13.84 -13.04 1.91
C LYS A 114 -12.60 -13.83 1.51
N GLU A 115 -12.58 -14.40 0.31
CA GLU A 115 -11.44 -15.15 -0.20
C GLU A 115 -10.22 -14.23 -0.40
N VAL A 116 -10.41 -13.03 -0.97
CA VAL A 116 -9.34 -12.03 -1.14
C VAL A 116 -8.74 -11.70 0.23
N HIS A 117 -9.56 -11.43 1.25
CA HIS A 117 -9.04 -11.19 2.59
C HIS A 117 -8.27 -12.38 3.15
N ALA A 118 -8.78 -13.60 2.98
CA ALA A 118 -8.15 -14.83 3.47
C ALA A 118 -6.78 -15.10 2.85
N VAL A 119 -6.64 -14.98 1.53
CA VAL A 119 -5.38 -15.28 0.82
C VAL A 119 -4.34 -14.16 0.93
N THR A 120 -4.77 -12.93 1.25
CA THR A 120 -3.86 -11.77 1.35
C THR A 120 -3.53 -11.39 2.79
N GLY A 121 -4.25 -11.94 3.77
CA GLY A 121 -4.20 -11.50 5.16
C GLY A 121 -4.63 -10.04 5.36
N GLY A 122 -5.30 -9.42 4.37
CA GLY A 122 -5.64 -8.00 4.37
C GLY A 122 -4.46 -7.06 4.13
N ILE A 123 -3.32 -7.56 3.63
CA ILE A 123 -2.16 -6.74 3.28
C ILE A 123 -2.50 -5.96 1.99
N PRO A 124 -2.54 -4.61 1.99
CA PRO A 124 -3.03 -3.83 0.84
C PRO A 124 -2.29 -4.13 -0.47
N ARG A 125 -0.97 -4.33 -0.40
CA ARG A 125 -0.13 -4.70 -1.55
C ARG A 125 -0.59 -6.03 -2.17
N LEU A 126 -0.84 -7.05 -1.35
CA LEU A 126 -1.29 -8.36 -1.81
C LEU A 126 -2.75 -8.31 -2.30
N VAL A 127 -3.61 -7.54 -1.63
CA VAL A 127 -4.99 -7.28 -2.07
C VAL A 127 -5.00 -6.74 -3.51
N ASN A 128 -4.18 -5.72 -3.80
CA ASN A 128 -4.10 -5.18 -5.15
C ASN A 128 -3.61 -6.22 -6.17
N ILE A 129 -2.54 -6.94 -5.86
CA ILE A 129 -1.98 -7.96 -6.78
C ILE A 129 -3.03 -9.03 -7.11
N VAL A 130 -3.75 -9.52 -6.10
CA VAL A 130 -4.82 -10.51 -6.31
C VAL A 130 -5.97 -9.91 -7.11
N CYS A 131 -6.45 -8.72 -6.74
CA CYS A 131 -7.54 -8.05 -7.45
C CYS A 131 -7.18 -7.78 -8.92
N ASP A 132 -5.96 -7.32 -9.22
CA ASP A 132 -5.49 -7.09 -10.59
C ASP A 132 -5.52 -8.37 -11.43
N GLY A 133 -4.97 -9.46 -10.89
CA GLY A 133 -4.99 -10.76 -11.57
C GLY A 133 -6.40 -11.30 -11.79
N VAL A 134 -7.29 -11.13 -10.80
CA VAL A 134 -8.68 -11.60 -10.89
C VAL A 134 -9.51 -10.76 -11.86
N LEU A 135 -9.28 -9.45 -11.93
CA LEU A 135 -9.92 -8.58 -12.91
C LEU A 135 -9.47 -8.92 -14.34
N LEU A 136 -8.17 -9.22 -14.53
CA LEU A 136 -7.66 -9.67 -15.82
C LEU A 136 -8.26 -11.03 -16.24
N LEU A 137 -8.33 -11.98 -15.30
CA LEU A 137 -8.97 -13.27 -15.52
C LEU A 137 -10.46 -13.12 -15.88
N GLY A 138 -11.17 -12.28 -15.12
CA GLY A 138 -12.59 -11.99 -15.35
C GLY A 138 -12.84 -11.35 -16.72
N PHE A 139 -11.97 -10.43 -17.13
CA PHE A 139 -12.03 -9.83 -18.46
C PHE A 139 -11.79 -10.88 -19.57
N SER A 140 -10.76 -11.72 -19.43
CA SER A 140 -10.42 -12.78 -20.39
C SER A 140 -11.54 -13.81 -20.57
N ARG A 141 -12.32 -14.05 -19.50
CA ARG A 141 -13.43 -15.01 -19.48
C ARG A 141 -14.82 -14.36 -19.62
N GLU A 142 -14.88 -13.07 -19.96
CA GLU A 142 -16.13 -12.31 -20.10
C GLU A 142 -17.07 -12.44 -18.88
N MET A 143 -16.50 -12.51 -17.68
CA MET A 143 -17.26 -12.68 -16.44
C MET A 143 -17.94 -11.37 -16.04
N SER A 144 -19.26 -11.41 -15.84
CA SER A 144 -20.03 -10.26 -15.35
C SER A 144 -19.89 -10.02 -13.83
N GLN A 145 -19.40 -11.01 -13.09
CA GLN A 145 -19.15 -10.93 -11.65
C GLN A 145 -18.01 -11.87 -11.25
N ILE A 146 -17.15 -11.39 -10.35
CA ILE A 146 -16.05 -12.13 -9.76
C ILE A 146 -16.55 -12.88 -8.53
N GLY A 147 -16.38 -14.21 -8.57
CA GLY A 147 -16.67 -15.10 -7.45
C GLY A 147 -15.43 -15.73 -6.82
N ARG A 148 -15.62 -16.40 -5.68
CA ARG A 148 -14.56 -17.08 -4.91
C ARG A 148 -13.61 -17.93 -5.76
N LYS A 149 -14.12 -18.68 -6.73
CA LYS A 149 -13.30 -19.60 -7.56
C LYS A 149 -12.23 -18.87 -8.38
N ALA A 150 -12.57 -17.71 -8.95
CA ALA A 150 -11.61 -16.90 -9.71
C ALA A 150 -10.50 -16.35 -8.81
N VAL A 151 -10.85 -15.92 -7.60
CA VAL A 151 -9.88 -15.48 -6.59
C VAL A 151 -8.94 -16.62 -6.18
N ALA A 152 -9.48 -17.81 -5.89
CA ALA A 152 -8.69 -18.96 -5.51
C ALA A 152 -7.82 -19.52 -6.65
N GLU A 153 -8.20 -19.28 -7.90
CA GLU A 153 -7.37 -19.60 -9.07
C GLU A 153 -6.16 -18.68 -9.14
N VAL A 154 -6.39 -17.37 -9.17
CA VAL A 154 -5.30 -16.37 -9.22
C VAL A 154 -4.40 -16.45 -7.99
N ALA A 155 -4.96 -16.68 -6.80
CA ALA A 155 -4.17 -16.84 -5.59
C ALA A 155 -3.24 -18.06 -5.64
N ARG A 156 -3.63 -19.14 -6.33
CA ARG A 156 -2.76 -20.30 -6.56
C ARG A 156 -1.67 -19.98 -7.58
N ASP A 157 -2.00 -19.29 -8.66
CA ASP A 157 -1.02 -18.88 -9.68
C ASP A 157 0.04 -17.91 -9.13
N LEU A 158 -0.31 -17.16 -8.08
CA LEU A 158 0.58 -16.24 -7.37
C LEU A 158 1.29 -16.86 -6.16
N ASP A 159 1.14 -18.17 -5.92
CA ASP A 159 1.70 -18.89 -4.76
C ASP A 159 1.31 -18.30 -3.39
N LEU A 160 0.13 -17.65 -3.30
CA LEU A 160 -0.36 -17.00 -2.07
C LEU A 160 -1.15 -17.93 -1.15
N VAL A 161 -1.34 -19.19 -1.53
CA VAL A 161 -2.07 -20.19 -0.75
C VAL A 161 -1.08 -21.13 -0.03
N PRO A 162 -1.00 -21.12 1.31
CA PRO A 162 -0.17 -22.07 2.04
C PRO A 162 -0.76 -23.48 1.89
N GLY A 163 -0.05 -24.37 1.16
CA GLY A 163 -0.39 -25.80 1.12
C GLY A 163 -0.63 -26.42 -0.26
N ALA A 164 -0.42 -25.72 -1.37
CA ALA A 164 -0.27 -26.37 -2.68
C ALA A 164 1.21 -26.68 -2.90
N GLY A 165 1.61 -27.93 -2.64
CA GLY A 165 3.00 -28.36 -2.77
C GLY A 165 3.57 -28.11 -4.16
N LEU A 166 4.87 -27.80 -4.17
CA LEU A 166 5.77 -27.95 -5.30
C LEU A 166 5.50 -29.29 -6.01
N GLY A 167 5.01 -29.19 -7.24
CA GLY A 167 4.73 -30.31 -8.14
C GLY A 167 4.90 -29.85 -9.58
N SER A 168 6.11 -30.07 -10.10
CA SER A 168 6.61 -29.87 -11.46
C SER A 168 5.64 -30.24 -12.60
N GLY A 169 5.76 -29.56 -13.74
CA GLY A 169 5.43 -30.20 -15.02
C GLY A 169 5.21 -29.27 -16.20
N SER A 170 6.28 -28.97 -16.92
CA SER A 170 6.26 -28.58 -18.33
C SER A 170 5.28 -29.42 -19.16
N ARG A 171 4.41 -28.79 -19.95
CA ARG A 171 4.00 -29.28 -21.27
C ARG A 171 3.81 -28.12 -22.24
N SER A 172 4.80 -28.00 -23.12
CA SER A 172 4.70 -27.47 -24.46
C SER A 172 3.99 -28.47 -25.39
N ALA A 173 3.17 -27.93 -26.29
CA ALA A 173 2.83 -28.37 -27.67
C ALA A 173 1.46 -27.73 -27.99
N ASP A 174 1.43 -26.63 -28.74
CA ASP A 174 1.37 -26.58 -30.20
C ASP A 174 0.00 -27.01 -30.75
N GLU A 175 -0.74 -26.05 -31.31
CA GLU A 175 -1.50 -26.22 -32.56
C GLU A 175 -1.92 -24.84 -33.13
N GLU A 176 -1.60 -24.63 -34.41
CA GLU A 176 -1.80 -23.43 -35.24
C GLU A 176 -3.16 -23.38 -35.95
N GLY A 177 -3.53 -22.15 -36.35
CA GLY A 177 -4.42 -21.83 -37.49
C GLY A 177 -5.82 -21.36 -37.10
N ASP A 178 -6.47 -20.35 -37.71
CA ASP A 178 -6.18 -19.30 -38.69
C ASP A 178 -7.44 -18.37 -38.66
N GLY A 179 -7.34 -17.12 -39.13
CA GLY A 179 -8.47 -16.47 -39.81
C GLY A 179 -9.20 -15.27 -39.17
N SER A 180 -8.66 -14.06 -39.41
CA SER A 180 -9.38 -12.85 -39.89
C SER A 180 -10.10 -11.87 -38.92
N GLY A 181 -9.75 -10.57 -39.07
CA GLY A 181 -10.72 -9.45 -38.97
C GLY A 181 -10.45 -8.33 -37.94
N ALA A 182 -9.77 -7.24 -38.36
CA ALA A 182 -9.52 -5.99 -37.61
C ALA A 182 -10.70 -4.96 -37.72
N PRO A 183 -10.64 -3.69 -37.21
CA PRO A 183 -10.10 -3.12 -35.95
C PRO A 183 -11.05 -2.08 -35.22
N ARG A 184 -10.57 -1.54 -34.08
CA ARG A 184 -10.95 -0.27 -33.34
C ARG A 184 -11.99 -0.43 -32.21
N ARG A 185 -11.83 0.10 -30.99
CA ARG A 185 -11.15 1.33 -30.54
C ARG A 185 -10.72 1.24 -29.06
N LYS A 186 -9.56 1.86 -28.75
CA LYS A 186 -8.82 1.88 -27.48
C LYS A 186 -9.42 2.78 -26.39
N ARG A 187 -9.34 2.33 -25.13
CA ARG A 187 -9.00 3.04 -23.86
C ARG A 187 -9.38 2.07 -22.72
N GLY A 188 -8.50 1.39 -22.01
CA GLY A 188 -7.27 1.81 -21.37
C GLY A 188 -7.43 1.70 -19.85
N LEU A 189 -7.71 0.49 -19.34
CA LEU A 189 -7.88 0.23 -17.88
C LEU A 189 -6.59 -0.22 -17.19
N PHE A 190 -5.48 -0.32 -17.93
CA PHE A 190 -4.21 -0.91 -17.48
C PHE A 190 -3.35 -0.01 -16.56
N GLY A 191 -3.89 1.11 -16.06
CA GLY A 191 -3.12 2.12 -15.32
C GLY A 191 -3.56 2.37 -13.87
N LEU A 192 -4.53 1.63 -13.34
CA LEU A 192 -5.23 2.06 -12.12
C LEU A 192 -4.63 1.56 -10.79
N PHE A 193 -3.63 0.68 -10.82
CA PHE A 193 -3.10 0.01 -9.62
C PHE A 193 -1.58 0.11 -9.43
N ARG A 194 -0.98 1.25 -9.78
CA ARG A 194 0.37 1.62 -9.30
C ARG A 194 0.32 2.75 -8.28
#